data_AF-A0A8T8SAB1-F1
#
_entry.id   AF-A0A8T8SAB1-F1
#
_cell.length_a   1.000
_cell.length_b   1.000
_cell.length_c   1.000
_cell.angle_alpha   90.00
_cell.angle_beta   90.00
_cell.angle_gamma   90.00
#
_symmetry.space_group_name_H-M   'P 1'
#
loop_
_entity.id
_entity.type
_entity.pdbx_description
1 polymer ?
#
loop_
_entity_poly.entity_id
_entity_poly.type
_entity_poly.pdbx_seq_one_letter_code
_entity_poly.pdbx_strand_id
1 'polypeptide(L)'
;MDQVKERLKVPPSVRACHTAEVDGYFLEGHVPIDAVRRLLDERPPLAGLAVAGMPLGSLGMGGLPEPYDVMAIPRDGGDMYVYLSFKPD
;
A
#
# COMPACT_ATOMS: atom_id res chain seq x y z
N MET A 1 8.68 0.88 -15.07
CA MET A 1 8.33 1.11 -13.65
C MET A 1 9.21 0.30 -12.70
N ASP A 2 9.95 -0.70 -13.19
CA ASP A 2 10.71 -1.64 -12.37
C ASP A 2 11.85 -1.00 -11.58
N GLN A 3 12.56 -0.01 -12.14
CA GLN A 3 13.66 0.67 -11.45
C GLN A 3 13.23 1.40 -10.15
N VAL A 4 12.02 1.94 -10.09
CA VAL A 4 11.51 2.59 -8.87
C VAL A 4 11.21 1.55 -7.79
N LYS A 5 10.56 0.45 -8.18
CA LYS A 5 10.23 -0.67 -7.28
C LYS A 5 11.50 -1.34 -6.75
N GLU A 6 12.52 -1.48 -7.58
CA GLU A 6 13.83 -2.02 -7.19
C GLU A 6 14.57 -1.10 -6.23
N ARG A 7 14.62 0.22 -6.52
CA ARG A 7 15.24 1.21 -5.63
C ARG A 7 14.58 1.22 -4.25
N LEU A 8 13.26 1.11 -4.20
CA LEU A 8 12.46 1.09 -2.98
C LEU A 8 12.36 -0.30 -2.34
N LYS A 9 12.97 -1.32 -2.96
CA LYS A 9 12.94 -2.72 -2.51
C LYS A 9 11.51 -3.23 -2.26
N VAL A 10 10.57 -2.83 -3.10
CA VAL A 10 9.17 -3.28 -3.02
C VAL A 10 9.13 -4.80 -3.22
N PRO A 11 8.60 -5.57 -2.25
CA PRO A 11 8.56 -7.03 -2.34
C PRO A 11 7.81 -7.48 -3.61
N PRO A 12 8.32 -8.47 -4.36
CA PRO A 12 7.68 -8.92 -5.59
C PRO A 12 6.22 -9.35 -5.44
N SER A 13 5.87 -9.91 -4.27
CA SER A 13 4.53 -10.40 -3.94
C SER A 13 3.46 -9.30 -3.82
N VAL A 14 3.87 -8.04 -3.63
CA VAL A 14 2.94 -6.92 -3.45
C VAL A 14 2.99 -5.92 -4.59
N ARG A 15 3.72 -6.21 -5.68
CA ARG A 15 3.88 -5.28 -6.80
C ARG A 15 2.56 -5.05 -7.54
N ALA A 16 2.22 -3.78 -7.74
CA ALA A 16 1.04 -3.29 -8.44
C ALA A 16 1.44 -2.37 -9.62
N CYS A 17 0.44 -1.77 -10.28
CA CYS A 17 0.63 -0.95 -11.48
C CYS A 17 1.45 0.33 -11.26
N HIS A 18 1.49 0.88 -10.05
CA HIS A 18 2.26 2.09 -9.74
C HIS A 18 2.82 2.07 -8.31
N THR A 19 3.84 2.90 -8.11
CA THR A 19 4.52 3.12 -6.83
C THR A 19 4.70 4.61 -6.63
N ALA A 20 4.37 5.11 -5.45
CA ALA A 20 4.70 6.45 -5.00
C ALA A 20 5.63 6.40 -3.79
N GLU A 21 6.29 7.51 -3.49
CA GLU A 21 7.17 7.67 -2.32
C GLU A 21 6.77 8.96 -1.60
N VAL A 22 6.62 8.89 -0.28
CA VAL A 22 6.30 10.04 0.58
C VAL A 22 7.00 9.89 1.92
N ASP A 23 7.73 10.92 2.37
CA ASP A 23 8.44 10.94 3.66
C ASP A 23 9.30 9.69 3.94
N GLY A 24 9.88 9.09 2.89
CA GLY A 24 10.71 7.88 2.99
C GLY A 24 9.93 6.58 3.18
N TYR A 25 8.61 6.59 2.94
CA TYR A 25 7.75 5.41 2.80
C TYR A 25 7.37 5.22 1.33
N PHE A 26 7.32 3.96 0.87
CA PHE A 26 6.69 3.65 -0.42
C PHE A 26 5.20 3.38 -0.26
N LEU A 27 4.42 3.73 -1.28
CA LEU A 27 3.00 3.40 -1.41
C LEU A 27 2.80 2.64 -2.72
N GLU A 28 2.32 1.41 -2.63
CA GLU A 28 2.20 0.50 -3.75
C GLU A 28 0.73 0.22 -4.09
N GLY A 29 0.33 0.53 -5.33
CA GLY A 29 -1.06 0.40 -5.77
C GLY A 29 -2.01 1.42 -5.14
N HIS A 30 -3.31 1.09 -5.09
CA HIS A 30 -4.37 2.01 -4.65
C HIS A 30 -4.49 2.11 -3.12
N VAL A 31 -3.43 2.57 -2.46
CA VAL A 31 -3.45 2.79 -1.00
C VAL A 31 -4.46 3.92 -0.65
N PRO A 32 -5.44 3.69 0.25
CA PRO A 32 -6.42 4.69 0.64
C PRO A 32 -5.77 5.88 1.35
N ILE A 33 -6.32 7.08 1.14
CA ILE A 33 -5.78 8.30 1.75
C ILE A 33 -5.79 8.25 3.29
N ASP A 34 -6.76 7.59 3.90
CA ASP A 34 -6.83 7.47 5.36
C ASP A 34 -5.72 6.58 5.92
N ALA A 35 -5.31 5.55 5.19
CA ALA A 35 -4.15 4.73 5.55
C ALA A 35 -2.84 5.54 5.41
N VAL A 36 -2.72 6.37 4.37
CA VAL A 36 -1.57 7.27 4.19
C VAL A 36 -1.49 8.31 5.30
N ARG A 37 -2.61 8.94 5.67
CA ARG A 37 -2.66 9.91 6.78
C ARG A 37 -2.20 9.27 8.08
N ARG A 38 -2.77 8.11 8.43
CA ARG A 38 -2.39 7.37 9.63
C ARG A 38 -0.90 7.00 9.65
N LEU A 39 -0.35 6.57 8.51
CA LEU A 39 1.07 6.26 8.37
C LEU A 39 1.95 7.49 8.66
N LEU A 40 1.59 8.65 8.13
CA LEU A 40 2.37 9.89 8.27
C LEU A 40 2.24 10.52 9.66
N ASP A 41 1.12 10.27 10.34
CA ASP A 41 0.86 10.72 11.71
C ASP A 41 1.56 9.83 12.74
N GLU A 42 1.44 8.50 12.62
CA GLU A 42 2.01 7.54 13.57
C GLU A 42 3.51 7.28 13.32
N ARG A 43 3.98 7.46 12.08
CA ARG A 43 5.34 7.18 11.61
C ARG A 43 5.92 5.86 12.14
N PRO A 44 5.21 4.73 11.98
CA PRO A 44 5.70 3.43 12.45
C PRO A 44 6.96 3.00 11.68
N PRO A 45 7.72 1.99 12.17
CA PRO A 45 8.93 1.47 11.53
C PRO A 45 8.62 0.60 10.29
N LEU A 46 7.84 1.14 9.36
CA LEU A 46 7.45 0.50 8.10
C LEU A 46 8.25 1.06 6.92
N ALA A 47 8.52 0.21 5.94
CA ALA A 47 9.10 0.61 4.66
C ALA A 47 8.02 1.20 3.74
N GLY A 48 6.79 0.71 3.85
CA GLY A 48 5.68 1.19 3.03
C GLY A 48 4.37 0.46 3.28
N LEU A 49 3.36 0.87 2.52
CA LEU A 49 2.05 0.23 2.45
C LEU A 49 1.80 -0.26 1.04
N ALA A 50 1.08 -1.38 0.92
CA ALA A 50 0.70 -1.93 -0.38
C ALA A 50 -0.77 -2.40 -0.38
N VAL A 51 -1.44 -2.18 -1.50
CA VAL A 51 -2.69 -2.88 -1.83
C VAL A 51 -2.39 -3.81 -2.99
N ALA A 52 -2.41 -5.11 -2.74
CA ALA A 52 -2.16 -6.10 -3.78
C ALA A 52 -3.32 -6.15 -4.78
N GLY A 53 -3.00 -6.17 -6.09
CA GLY A 53 -3.98 -6.32 -7.16
C GLY A 53 -4.60 -5.01 -7.65
N MET A 54 -5.86 -5.08 -8.08
CA MET A 54 -6.68 -3.97 -8.59
C MET A 54 -8.15 -4.20 -8.17
N PRO A 55 -8.50 -4.02 -6.88
CA PRO A 55 -9.88 -4.19 -6.45
C PRO A 55 -10.78 -3.16 -7.13
N LEU A 56 -11.93 -3.60 -7.63
CA LEU A 56 -12.95 -2.71 -8.20
C LEU A 56 -13.42 -1.70 -7.14
N GLY A 57 -13.68 -0.46 -7.55
CA GLY A 57 -14.08 0.64 -6.66
C GLY A 57 -12.99 1.21 -5.73
N SER A 58 -11.72 0.84 -5.93
CA SER A 58 -10.59 1.57 -5.33
C SER A 58 -10.44 2.99 -5.91
N LEU A 59 -9.75 3.90 -5.20
CA LEU A 59 -9.56 5.30 -5.62
C LEU A 59 -8.98 5.39 -7.05
N GLY A 60 -9.80 5.85 -8.01
CA GLY A 60 -9.46 5.94 -9.44
C GLY A 60 -10.09 4.85 -10.34
N MET A 61 -10.72 3.82 -9.75
CA MET A 61 -11.43 2.75 -10.44
C MET A 61 -12.94 2.88 -10.19
N GLY A 62 -13.74 2.99 -11.24
CA GLY A 62 -15.20 2.92 -11.13
C GLY A 62 -15.69 1.50 -10.76
N GLY A 63 -16.97 1.37 -10.37
CA GLY A 63 -17.60 0.08 -10.05
C GLY A 63 -18.04 -0.04 -8.58
N LEU A 64 -18.67 -1.16 -8.26
CA LEU A 64 -19.01 -1.52 -6.88
C LEU A 64 -17.71 -1.73 -6.10
N PRO A 65 -17.51 -1.04 -4.97
CA PRO A 65 -16.32 -1.24 -4.17
C PRO A 65 -16.29 -2.67 -3.63
N GLU A 66 -15.13 -3.31 -3.79
CA GLU A 66 -14.84 -4.61 -3.19
C GLU A 66 -14.08 -4.40 -1.88
N PRO A 67 -14.24 -5.29 -0.89
CA PRO A 67 -13.41 -5.25 0.30
C PRO A 67 -11.96 -5.59 -0.06
N TYR A 68 -11.00 -4.85 0.48
CA TYR A 68 -9.57 -5.12 0.30
C TYR A 68 -8.78 -4.74 1.55
N ASP A 69 -7.62 -5.39 1.69
CA ASP A 69 -6.69 -5.12 2.76
C ASP A 69 -5.54 -4.23 2.29
N VAL A 70 -5.15 -3.31 3.15
CA VAL A 70 -3.92 -2.53 3.06
C VAL A 70 -2.86 -3.27 3.88
N MET A 71 -1.81 -3.74 3.22
CA MET A 71 -0.72 -4.48 3.86
C MET A 71 0.37 -3.51 4.32
N ALA A 72 0.86 -3.70 5.54
CA ALA A 72 2.06 -3.05 6.06
C ALA A 72 3.30 -3.90 5.74
N ILE A 73 4.37 -3.22 5.31
CA ILE A 73 5.67 -3.82 5.03
C ILE A 73 6.68 -3.28 6.05
N PRO A 74 7.14 -4.09 7.01
CA PRO A 74 8.17 -3.69 7.98
C PRO A 74 9.52 -3.33 7.32
N ARG A 75 10.27 -2.38 7.89
CA ARG A 75 11.62 -2.03 7.39
C ARG A 75 12.68 -3.09 7.65
N ASP A 76 12.50 -3.86 8.72
CA ASP A 76 13.44 -4.86 9.21
C ASP A 76 13.28 -6.23 8.55
N GLY A 77 12.38 -6.35 7.57
CA GLY A 77 12.08 -7.62 6.91
C GLY A 77 11.22 -8.57 7.74
N GLY A 78 10.57 -8.07 8.80
CA GLY A 78 9.51 -8.80 9.51
C GLY A 78 8.32 -9.13 8.61
N ASP A 79 7.44 -9.99 9.12
CA ASP A 79 6.27 -10.46 8.36
C ASP A 79 5.33 -9.30 8.03
N MET A 80 4.81 -9.30 6.80
CA MET A 80 3.77 -8.38 6.38
C MET A 80 2.48 -8.67 7.15
N TYR A 81 1.73 -7.63 7.50
CA TYR A 81 0.48 -7.76 8.23
C TYR A 81 -0.57 -6.77 7.71
N VAL A 82 -1.84 -7.04 8.02
CA VAL A 82 -2.95 -6.14 7.65
C VAL A 82 -2.88 -4.87 8.49
N TYR A 83 -2.64 -3.74 7.82
CA TYR A 83 -2.61 -2.41 8.44
C TYR A 83 -4.01 -1.83 8.63
N LEU A 84 -4.86 -2.02 7.62
CA LEU A 84 -6.24 -1.58 7.58
C LEU A 84 -7.04 -2.44 6.60
N SER A 85 -8.24 -2.87 6.98
CA SER A 85 -9.19 -3.51 6.08
C SER A 85 -10.22 -2.48 5.63
N PHE A 86 -10.35 -2.28 4.33
CA PHE A 86 -11.41 -1.49 3.74
C PHE A 86 -12.59 -2.41 3.42
N LYS A 87 -13.75 -2.13 4.02
CA LYS A 87 -15.01 -2.82 3.72
C LYS A 87 -16.01 -1.75 3.32
N PRO A 88 -16.45 -1.73 2.06
CA PRO A 88 -17.56 -0.86 1.67
C PRO A 88 -18.85 -1.34 2.34
N ASP A 89 -19.70 -0.39 2.72
CA ASP A 89 -21.04 -0.62 3.29
C ASP A 89 -22.01 -1.25 2.27
#